data_AF-A0A7T3G015-F1
#
_entry.id   AF-A0A7T3G015-F1
#
_cell.length_a   1.000
_cell.length_b   1.000
_cell.length_c   1.000
_cell.angle_alpha   90.00
_cell.angle_beta   90.00
_cell.angle_gamma   90.00
#
_symmetry.space_group_name_H-M   'P 1'
#
loop_
_entity.id
_entity.type
_entity.pdbx_description
1 polymer ?
#
loop_
_entity_poly.entity_id
_entity_poly.type
_entity_poly.pdbx_seq_one_letter_code
_entity_poly.pdbx_strand_id
1 'polypeptide(L)'
;MSSSSIRGTSAYPSDCRPTVRVTVDGTEVPVVNGKEGDTPALESTIAKHGTSDLVKVTEVQIPYEWGGEDVLGAITDDASSDGLRSFGNDPVRIDLQCDITNQYVTIHHGPIFSAGSSPLRGAFRILVTDWANIFSDVSFDDEFSYEHSVKNVFDRVADQLQSHGGLPQFDVKATNGQWSVPAGLGIVQAGMAQDQQQTVSEDTAFDSTPLDDTVVEQGLAEVQSEFRSWGNVTETVEKAAPKAFYDYKHSCVDVLDWICKKTQSSWWVEYNSQTDTPTIVYDQHIEQPRLGTIGLGESGTIEDSRVLKNNAMFQISPQHTLGVRGEQSKEREVTSDEPTFPNNAIAVGTTIPEVVVEHGALADRAGSNDAPEFVKTDAPSLKVAEQEAKRRLKNRIDGTTGGEIISMPTPLARPYGIIEAQPACNGRLDTDVPSVTYEIEEVVHKVVSPTVGNDDHPKTLIRCGVECTMDDLRVKGKQMIEMKGNGE
;
A
#
# COMPACT_ATOMS: atom_id res chain seq x y z
N MET A 1 -15.71 23.02 15.52
CA MET A 1 -16.80 22.21 16.09
C MET A 1 -16.32 21.68 17.44
N SER A 2 -17.14 21.67 18.50
CA SER A 2 -16.72 21.06 19.77
C SER A 2 -16.84 19.55 19.64
N SER A 3 -15.72 18.82 19.65
CA SER A 3 -15.72 17.36 19.61
C SER A 3 -16.50 16.81 20.83
N SER A 4 -17.74 16.40 20.63
CA SER A 4 -18.49 15.68 21.65
C SER A 4 -17.96 14.26 21.70
N SER A 5 -17.04 13.99 22.63
CA SER A 5 -16.60 12.62 22.89
C SER A 5 -17.79 11.80 23.40
N ILE A 6 -18.11 10.70 22.74
CA ILE A 6 -19.14 9.77 23.21
C ILE A 6 -18.70 9.25 24.59
N ARG A 7 -19.53 9.44 25.63
CA ARG A 7 -19.11 9.08 26.99
C ARG A 7 -18.98 7.56 27.12
N GLY A 8 -17.77 7.10 27.39
CA GLY A 8 -17.52 5.71 27.79
C GLY A 8 -17.12 4.75 26.67
N THR A 9 -16.55 5.23 25.55
CA THR A 9 -15.98 4.37 24.49
C THR A 9 -15.04 3.27 25.02
N SER A 10 -14.44 3.44 26.21
CA SER A 10 -13.88 2.34 26.98
C SER A 10 -14.95 1.69 27.88
N ALA A 11 -15.64 0.65 27.41
CA ALA A 11 -16.31 -0.30 28.31
C ALA A 11 -15.30 -1.14 29.14
N TYR A 12 -14.00 -0.89 28.93
CA TYR A 12 -12.94 -1.46 29.70
C TYR A 12 -12.70 -0.66 30.99
N PRO A 13 -12.22 -1.30 32.07
CA PRO A 13 -11.65 -0.60 33.22
C PRO A 13 -10.69 0.49 32.73
N SER A 14 -10.52 1.57 33.49
CA SER A 14 -9.69 2.76 33.17
C SER A 14 -8.26 2.47 32.68
N ASP A 15 -7.82 1.22 32.76
CA ASP A 15 -6.46 0.76 32.53
C ASP A 15 -6.29 -0.04 31.21
N CYS A 16 -7.36 -0.40 30.49
CA CYS A 16 -7.22 -1.07 29.18
C CYS A 16 -7.39 -0.08 28.02
N ARG A 17 -6.28 0.22 27.34
CA ARG A 17 -6.31 0.92 26.05
C ARG A 17 -6.88 -0.01 24.98
N PRO A 18 -7.81 0.45 24.12
CA PRO A 18 -8.32 -0.39 23.05
C PRO A 18 -7.23 -0.61 21.99
N THR A 19 -7.12 -1.82 21.43
CA THR A 19 -6.12 -2.09 20.38
C THR A 19 -6.34 -1.23 19.13
N VAL A 20 -7.56 -0.76 18.90
CA VAL A 20 -7.94 0.08 17.76
C VAL A 20 -8.66 1.34 18.23
N ARG A 21 -8.42 2.46 17.55
CA ARG A 21 -9.23 3.68 17.63
C ARG A 21 -9.80 3.99 16.26
N VAL A 22 -11.07 4.34 16.23
CA VAL A 22 -11.76 4.77 15.01
C VAL A 22 -12.30 6.16 15.28
N THR A 23 -11.96 7.10 14.42
CA THR A 23 -12.38 8.49 14.50
C THR A 23 -13.11 8.83 13.21
N VAL A 24 -14.37 9.27 13.31
CA VAL A 24 -15.19 9.71 12.18
C VAL A 24 -15.43 11.21 12.36
N ASP A 25 -14.95 12.02 11.42
CA ASP A 25 -15.01 13.49 11.48
C ASP A 25 -14.60 14.06 12.86
N GLY A 26 -13.44 13.63 13.35
CA GLY A 26 -12.91 14.06 14.65
C GLY A 26 -13.59 13.45 15.88
N THR A 27 -14.67 12.68 15.73
CA THR A 27 -15.38 12.01 16.82
C THR A 27 -14.90 10.56 16.96
N GLU A 28 -14.35 10.20 18.13
CA GLU A 28 -13.97 8.81 18.43
C GLU A 28 -15.22 7.95 18.66
N VAL A 29 -15.31 6.84 17.91
CA VAL A 29 -16.46 5.92 17.94
C VAL A 29 -16.04 4.56 18.49
N PRO A 30 -16.91 3.90 19.29
CA PRO A 30 -16.61 2.59 19.84
C PRO A 30 -16.63 1.52 18.74
N VAL A 31 -15.75 0.52 18.88
CA VAL A 31 -15.73 -0.66 18.01
C VAL A 31 -16.17 -1.89 18.81
N VAL A 32 -17.05 -2.71 18.24
CA VAL A 32 -17.60 -3.90 18.91
C VAL A 32 -17.14 -5.19 18.29
N ASN A 33 -16.83 -6.16 19.16
CA ASN A 33 -16.51 -7.52 18.75
C ASN A 33 -17.75 -8.41 18.82
N GLY A 34 -17.82 -9.40 17.93
CA GLY A 34 -18.78 -10.48 18.06
C GLY A 34 -18.47 -11.35 19.27
N LYS A 35 -19.50 -11.71 20.05
CA LYS A 35 -19.39 -12.75 21.08
C LYS A 35 -19.33 -14.16 20.50
N GLU A 36 -19.87 -14.33 19.30
CA GLU A 36 -19.99 -15.60 18.58
C GLU A 36 -19.61 -15.37 17.12
N GLY A 37 -18.51 -15.97 16.67
CA GLY A 37 -18.12 -16.02 15.25
C GLY A 37 -16.79 -15.34 14.94
N ASP A 38 -16.19 -15.80 13.84
CA ASP A 38 -14.92 -15.31 13.25
C ASP A 38 -15.01 -13.88 12.70
N THR A 39 -16.00 -13.08 13.11
CA THR A 39 -16.16 -11.70 12.63
C THR A 39 -15.31 -10.75 13.50
N PRO A 40 -14.22 -10.19 12.95
CA PRO A 40 -13.40 -9.25 13.70
C PRO A 40 -14.15 -7.93 13.93
N ALA A 41 -13.81 -7.24 15.02
CA ALA A 41 -14.21 -5.85 15.25
C ALA A 41 -13.72 -4.94 14.12
N LEU A 42 -12.50 -5.21 13.65
CA LEU A 42 -11.89 -4.50 12.54
C LEU A 42 -11.08 -5.46 11.68
N GLU A 43 -11.28 -5.39 10.36
CA GLU A 43 -10.42 -6.01 9.36
C GLU A 43 -9.96 -4.93 8.38
N SER A 44 -8.65 -4.65 8.37
CA SER A 44 -8.03 -3.70 7.46
C SER A 44 -7.08 -4.42 6.53
N THR A 45 -7.34 -4.33 5.23
CA THR A 45 -6.53 -4.92 4.16
C THR A 45 -5.80 -3.82 3.41
N ILE A 46 -4.49 -3.98 3.25
CA ILE A 46 -3.61 -3.11 2.45
C ILE A 46 -2.94 -3.99 1.39
N ALA A 47 -3.15 -3.69 0.10
CA ALA A 47 -2.70 -4.54 -1.01
C ALA A 47 -2.08 -3.73 -2.16
N LYS A 48 -1.24 -4.38 -2.98
CA LYS A 48 -0.65 -3.81 -4.22
C LYS A 48 -1.63 -3.71 -5.40
N HIS A 49 -2.87 -4.17 -5.22
CA HIS A 49 -3.82 -4.33 -6.32
C HIS A 49 -5.06 -3.50 -6.07
N GLY A 50 -5.41 -2.64 -7.02
CA GLY A 50 -6.64 -1.87 -7.04
C GLY A 50 -6.51 -0.65 -7.94
N THR A 51 -7.13 0.45 -7.53
CA THR A 51 -7.13 1.73 -8.27
C THR A 51 -5.83 2.51 -8.18
N SER A 52 -4.93 2.15 -7.27
CA SER A 52 -3.58 2.70 -7.10
C SER A 52 -2.59 1.59 -6.74
N ASP A 53 -1.30 1.91 -6.64
CA ASP A 53 -0.27 0.94 -6.27
C ASP A 53 -0.37 0.48 -4.81
N LEU A 54 -1.04 1.23 -3.93
CA LEU A 54 -1.36 0.84 -2.56
C LEU A 54 -2.82 1.17 -2.25
N VAL A 55 -3.64 0.13 -2.13
CA VAL A 55 -5.07 0.27 -1.79
C VAL A 55 -5.35 -0.25 -0.40
N LYS A 56 -6.07 0.56 0.36
CA LYS A 56 -6.54 0.26 1.71
C LYS A 56 -8.05 0.08 1.70
N VAL A 57 -8.52 -0.98 2.35
CA VAL A 57 -9.94 -1.21 2.60
C VAL A 57 -10.08 -1.63 4.05
N THR A 58 -11.04 -1.08 4.77
CA THR A 58 -11.24 -1.46 6.17
C THR A 58 -12.71 -1.59 6.51
N GLU A 59 -13.08 -2.75 7.01
CA GLU A 59 -14.39 -3.00 7.60
C GLU A 59 -14.31 -2.83 9.11
N VAL A 60 -15.23 -2.04 9.66
CA VAL A 60 -15.33 -1.78 11.11
C VAL A 60 -16.75 -2.05 11.58
N GLN A 61 -16.87 -2.77 12.69
CA GLN A 61 -18.15 -3.04 13.36
C GLN A 61 -18.39 -1.99 14.47
N ILE A 62 -19.44 -1.18 14.33
CA ILE A 62 -19.77 -0.07 15.24
C ILE A 62 -21.16 -0.32 15.85
N PRO A 63 -21.36 -0.18 17.18
CA PRO A 63 -22.67 -0.35 17.79
C PRO A 63 -23.62 0.80 17.40
N TYR A 64 -24.93 0.55 17.32
CA TYR A 64 -25.91 1.61 17.10
C TYR A 64 -25.95 2.60 18.27
N GLU A 65 -25.89 2.08 19.49
CA GLU A 65 -25.92 2.86 20.72
C GLU A 65 -24.75 2.44 21.63
N TRP A 66 -24.18 3.40 22.36
CA TRP A 66 -23.12 3.13 23.32
C TRP A 66 -23.22 4.05 24.52
N GLY A 67 -23.23 3.48 25.73
CA GLY A 67 -23.42 4.28 26.94
C GLY A 67 -24.77 5.02 27.03
N GLY A 68 -25.76 4.65 26.20
CA GLY A 68 -27.04 5.34 26.06
C GLY A 68 -27.02 6.52 25.08
N GLU A 69 -25.93 6.73 24.36
CA GLU A 69 -25.80 7.71 23.28
C GLU A 69 -25.98 7.03 21.91
N ASP A 70 -26.63 7.72 20.97
CA ASP A 70 -26.85 7.26 19.59
C ASP A 70 -25.59 7.49 18.76
N VAL A 71 -24.80 6.42 18.57
CA VAL A 71 -23.54 6.45 17.84
C VAL A 71 -23.79 6.60 16.35
N LEU A 72 -24.86 5.96 15.84
CA LEU A 72 -25.22 6.07 14.42
C LEU A 72 -25.64 7.50 14.11
N GLY A 73 -26.47 8.12 14.95
CA GLY A 73 -26.83 9.53 14.85
C GLY A 73 -25.59 10.42 14.81
N ALA A 74 -24.64 10.24 15.75
CA ALA A 74 -23.41 11.03 15.76
C ALA A 74 -22.55 10.91 14.49
N ILE A 75 -22.62 9.79 13.76
CA ILE A 75 -21.91 9.57 12.49
C ILE A 75 -22.75 10.06 11.28
N THR A 76 -24.08 10.08 11.40
CA THR A 76 -25.00 10.31 10.28
C THR A 76 -25.79 11.62 10.35
N ASP A 77 -25.70 12.37 11.44
CA ASP A 77 -26.47 13.59 11.64
C ASP A 77 -26.13 14.64 10.55
N ASP A 78 -24.89 14.64 10.04
CA ASP A 78 -24.51 15.44 8.87
C ASP A 78 -24.96 14.82 7.52
N ALA A 79 -25.09 13.49 7.43
CA ALA A 79 -25.63 12.77 6.27
C ALA A 79 -27.17 12.82 6.16
N SER A 80 -27.86 13.35 7.17
CA SER A 80 -29.31 13.25 7.34
C SER A 80 -30.16 14.04 6.32
N SER A 81 -29.57 14.95 5.54
CA SER A 81 -30.28 15.65 4.47
C SER A 81 -30.49 14.83 3.19
N ASP A 82 -29.60 13.89 2.88
CA ASP A 82 -29.59 13.12 1.63
C ASP A 82 -29.87 11.61 1.82
N GLY A 83 -30.05 11.19 3.09
CA GLY A 83 -30.39 9.83 3.50
C GLY A 83 -29.19 8.88 3.59
N LEU A 84 -29.40 7.65 4.07
CA LEU A 84 -28.37 6.60 4.25
C LEU A 84 -27.58 6.22 2.98
N ARG A 85 -27.86 6.84 1.83
CA ARG A 85 -27.19 6.60 0.54
C ARG A 85 -26.03 7.56 0.27
N SER A 86 -25.88 8.61 1.06
CA SER A 86 -24.72 9.50 1.04
C SER A 86 -24.11 9.56 2.44
N PHE A 87 -23.53 8.46 2.90
CA PHE A 87 -22.42 8.64 3.84
C PHE A 87 -21.46 9.55 3.08
N GLY A 88 -21.27 10.78 3.57
CA GLY A 88 -20.49 11.78 2.89
C GLY A 88 -19.07 11.27 2.65
N ASN A 89 -18.25 12.09 2.00
CA ASN A 89 -16.81 11.85 1.97
C ASN A 89 -16.16 12.17 3.33
N ASP A 90 -16.86 11.86 4.43
CA ASP A 90 -16.42 12.16 5.78
C ASP A 90 -15.19 11.29 6.07
N PRO A 91 -14.08 11.92 6.47
CA PRO A 91 -12.85 11.18 6.70
C PRO A 91 -12.99 10.31 7.94
N VAL A 92 -12.65 9.03 7.77
CA VAL A 92 -12.49 8.08 8.87
C VAL A 92 -11.00 7.81 9.07
N ARG A 93 -10.51 8.09 10.27
CA ARG A 93 -9.17 7.70 10.72
C ARG A 93 -9.25 6.41 11.53
N ILE A 94 -8.37 5.47 11.21
CA ILE A 94 -8.25 4.18 11.87
C ILE A 94 -6.82 4.04 12.37
N ASP A 95 -6.68 4.04 13.69
CA ASP A 95 -5.40 3.91 14.37
C ASP A 95 -5.30 2.53 15.03
N LEU A 96 -4.20 1.82 14.78
CA LEU A 96 -3.89 0.54 15.39
C LEU A 96 -2.75 0.71 16.39
N GLN A 97 -2.90 0.13 17.58
CA GLN A 97 -1.87 0.13 18.61
C GLN A 97 -0.77 -0.86 18.25
N CYS A 98 0.49 -0.40 18.20
CA CYS A 98 1.67 -1.24 18.09
C CYS A 98 1.89 -2.03 19.40
N ASP A 99 2.03 -3.36 19.31
CA ASP A 99 2.26 -4.22 20.48
C ASP A 99 3.59 -3.91 21.21
N ILE A 100 4.59 -3.47 20.47
CA ILE A 100 5.95 -3.27 20.99
C ILE A 100 6.04 -1.94 21.74
N THR A 101 5.60 -0.85 21.10
CA THR A 101 5.75 0.51 21.64
C THR A 101 4.53 1.03 22.39
N ASN A 102 3.39 0.34 22.32
CA ASN A 102 2.09 0.78 22.81
C ASN A 102 1.60 2.12 22.21
N GLN A 103 2.22 2.59 21.12
CA GLN A 103 1.83 3.79 20.39
C GLN A 103 0.75 3.46 19.34
N TYR A 104 -0.15 4.40 19.10
CA TYR A 104 -1.12 4.31 18.02
C TYR A 104 -0.51 4.82 16.71
N VAL A 105 -0.77 4.09 15.63
CA VAL A 105 -0.33 4.44 14.28
C VAL A 105 -1.55 4.38 13.37
N THR A 106 -1.74 5.43 12.58
CA THR A 106 -2.80 5.46 11.56
C THR A 106 -2.49 4.45 10.47
N ILE A 107 -3.31 3.40 10.37
CA ILE A 107 -3.19 2.36 9.33
C ILE A 107 -4.07 2.68 8.11
N HIS A 108 -5.15 3.43 8.31
CA HIS A 108 -6.04 3.84 7.24
C HIS A 108 -6.70 5.17 7.57
N HIS A 109 -6.70 6.08 6.59
CA HIS A 109 -7.47 7.31 6.62
C HIS A 109 -8.16 7.50 5.28
N GLY A 110 -9.48 7.38 5.25
CA GLY A 110 -10.24 7.34 4.00
C GLY A 110 -11.74 7.62 4.22
N PRO A 111 -12.49 7.82 3.14
CA PRO A 111 -13.93 8.06 3.20
C PRO A 111 -14.73 6.81 3.55
N ILE A 112 -15.92 7.00 4.11
CA ILE A 112 -16.91 5.93 4.25
C ILE A 112 -17.46 5.58 2.87
N PHE A 113 -17.09 4.42 2.33
CA PHE A 113 -17.62 3.93 1.06
C PHE A 113 -19.04 3.39 1.18
N SER A 114 -19.33 2.70 2.28
CA SER A 114 -20.68 2.19 2.56
C SER A 114 -20.88 1.96 4.04
N ALA A 115 -22.13 2.04 4.50
CA ALA A 115 -22.53 1.46 5.76
C ALA A 115 -23.73 0.53 5.57
N GLY A 116 -23.83 -0.48 6.42
CA GLY A 116 -24.93 -1.43 6.36
C GLY A 116 -25.11 -2.21 7.66
N SER A 117 -26.06 -3.14 7.69
CA SER A 117 -26.25 -4.01 8.84
C SER A 117 -24.99 -4.83 9.13
N SER A 118 -24.59 -4.86 10.40
CA SER A 118 -23.61 -5.83 10.90
C SER A 118 -24.27 -7.21 11.04
N PRO A 119 -23.52 -8.32 10.95
CA PRO A 119 -23.98 -9.60 11.48
C PRO A 119 -24.16 -9.58 13.01
N LEU A 120 -23.56 -8.62 13.72
CA LEU A 120 -23.67 -8.48 15.16
C LEU A 120 -24.95 -7.74 15.54
N ARG A 121 -25.71 -8.32 16.48
CA ARG A 121 -26.95 -7.72 16.97
C ARG A 121 -26.63 -6.39 17.67
N GLY A 122 -27.31 -5.33 17.25
CA GLY A 122 -27.13 -3.99 17.84
C GLY A 122 -25.93 -3.22 17.27
N ALA A 123 -25.37 -3.67 16.15
CA ALA A 123 -24.28 -2.99 15.46
C ALA A 123 -24.58 -2.81 13.97
N PHE A 124 -23.86 -1.89 13.35
CA PHE A 124 -23.75 -1.71 11.91
C PHE A 124 -22.28 -1.83 11.50
N ARG A 125 -22.06 -2.08 10.22
CA ARG A 125 -20.73 -2.11 9.63
C ARG A 125 -20.53 -0.85 8.81
N ILE A 126 -19.33 -0.28 8.88
CA ILE A 126 -18.84 0.69 7.90
C ILE A 126 -17.71 0.06 7.10
N LEU A 127 -17.68 0.37 5.81
CA LEU A 127 -16.58 0.05 4.91
C LEU A 127 -15.90 1.36 4.57
N VAL A 128 -14.66 1.52 5.04
CA VAL A 128 -13.77 2.63 4.71
C VAL A 128 -12.91 2.20 3.53
N THR A 129 -12.74 3.07 2.55
CA THR A 129 -11.94 2.80 1.35
C THR A 129 -10.82 3.82 1.20
N ASP A 130 -9.82 3.50 0.39
CA ASP A 130 -8.82 4.47 -0.04
C ASP A 130 -9.44 5.57 -0.92
N TRP A 131 -8.94 6.80 -0.79
CA TRP A 131 -9.34 7.94 -1.63
C TRP A 131 -9.14 7.68 -3.13
N ALA A 132 -8.15 6.86 -3.50
CA ALA A 132 -7.91 6.46 -4.89
C ALA A 132 -9.13 5.81 -5.55
N ASN A 133 -10.01 5.15 -4.77
CA ASN A 133 -11.24 4.56 -5.32
C ASN A 133 -12.25 5.61 -5.77
N ILE A 134 -12.23 6.83 -5.22
CA ILE A 134 -13.10 7.91 -5.72
C ILE A 134 -12.54 8.48 -7.02
N PHE A 135 -11.22 8.44 -7.23
CA PHE A 135 -10.58 9.02 -8.40
C PHE A 135 -11.01 8.35 -9.71
N SER A 136 -11.48 7.10 -9.65
CA SER A 136 -12.04 6.40 -10.82
C SER A 136 -13.38 6.96 -11.28
N ASP A 137 -14.11 7.65 -10.40
CA ASP A 137 -15.40 8.25 -10.70
C ASP A 137 -15.29 9.73 -11.13
N VAL A 138 -14.11 10.35 -10.96
CA VAL A 138 -13.85 11.73 -11.37
C VAL A 138 -13.31 11.75 -12.80
N SER A 139 -14.15 12.21 -13.72
CA SER A 139 -13.78 12.37 -15.13
C SER A 139 -12.66 13.38 -15.32
N PHE A 140 -11.86 13.16 -16.36
CA PHE A 140 -10.69 13.98 -16.67
C PHE A 140 -10.61 14.32 -18.17
N ASP A 141 -10.44 15.62 -18.46
CA ASP A 141 -10.36 16.18 -19.82
C ASP A 141 -9.20 17.18 -19.91
N ASP A 142 -8.05 16.72 -20.39
CA ASP A 142 -6.88 17.56 -20.68
C ASP A 142 -5.98 16.85 -21.72
N GLU A 143 -5.03 17.58 -22.28
CA GLU A 143 -4.01 17.05 -23.19
C GLU A 143 -2.61 17.29 -22.65
N PHE A 144 -1.85 16.21 -22.49
CA PHE A 144 -0.45 16.28 -22.06
C PHE A 144 0.50 16.07 -23.24
N SER A 145 1.30 17.09 -23.51
CA SER A 145 2.43 17.07 -24.45
C SER A 145 3.77 16.86 -23.72
N TYR A 146 4.86 16.72 -24.49
CA TYR A 146 6.24 16.57 -23.97
C TYR A 146 6.74 17.75 -23.11
N GLU A 147 6.03 18.88 -23.11
CA GLU A 147 6.37 20.07 -22.32
C GLU A 147 5.87 19.98 -20.87
N HIS A 148 4.98 19.02 -20.58
CA HIS A 148 4.44 18.81 -19.25
C HIS A 148 5.39 17.94 -18.44
N SER A 149 5.76 18.41 -17.24
CA SER A 149 6.45 17.60 -16.24
C SER A 149 5.48 16.65 -15.54
N VAL A 150 5.99 15.61 -14.88
CA VAL A 150 5.19 14.75 -13.99
C VAL A 150 4.45 15.59 -12.95
N LYS A 151 5.11 16.61 -12.40
CA LYS A 151 4.49 17.59 -11.48
C LYS A 151 3.24 18.22 -12.06
N ASN A 152 3.34 18.74 -13.27
CA ASN A 152 2.20 19.40 -13.90
C ASN A 152 1.02 18.44 -14.08
N VAL A 153 1.28 17.15 -14.36
CA VAL A 153 0.22 16.14 -14.49
C VAL A 153 -0.47 15.91 -13.14
N PHE A 154 0.28 15.68 -12.06
CA PHE A 154 -0.32 15.43 -10.75
C PHE A 154 -1.02 16.67 -10.17
N ASP A 155 -0.43 17.87 -10.33
CA ASP A 155 -1.08 19.12 -9.91
C ASP A 155 -2.43 19.29 -10.63
N ARG A 156 -2.49 19.00 -11.94
CA ARG A 156 -3.75 19.06 -12.71
C ARG A 156 -4.78 18.06 -12.22
N VAL A 157 -4.36 16.85 -11.85
CA VAL A 157 -5.25 15.85 -11.24
C VAL A 157 -5.76 16.35 -9.89
N ALA A 158 -4.90 16.91 -9.03
CA ALA A 158 -5.32 17.47 -7.75
C ALA A 158 -6.31 18.65 -7.91
N ASP A 159 -6.06 19.55 -8.88
CA ASP A 159 -6.97 20.65 -9.22
C ASP A 159 -8.34 20.11 -9.68
N GLN A 160 -8.35 19.08 -10.53
CA GLN A 160 -9.58 18.45 -11.02
C GLN A 160 -10.37 17.81 -9.87
N LEU A 161 -9.70 17.08 -8.98
CA LEU A 161 -10.32 16.49 -7.78
C LEU A 161 -10.93 17.56 -6.87
N GLN A 162 -10.21 18.66 -6.65
CA GLN A 162 -10.71 19.80 -5.86
C GLN A 162 -11.94 20.45 -6.51
N SER A 163 -12.02 20.46 -7.83
CA SER A 163 -13.16 21.01 -8.57
C SER A 163 -14.41 20.14 -8.53
N HIS A 164 -14.28 18.83 -8.24
CA HIS A 164 -15.39 17.87 -8.26
C HIS A 164 -16.44 18.10 -7.15
N GLY A 165 -16.12 18.93 -6.15
CA GLY A 165 -17.04 19.28 -5.05
C GLY A 165 -17.22 18.13 -4.05
N GLY A 166 -17.19 18.44 -2.76
CA GLY A 166 -17.37 17.44 -1.70
C GLY A 166 -16.17 16.52 -1.47
N LEU A 167 -15.05 16.70 -2.18
CA LEU A 167 -13.78 16.04 -1.89
C LEU A 167 -12.87 16.96 -1.06
N PRO A 168 -12.01 16.41 -0.20
CA PRO A 168 -10.99 17.19 0.50
C PRO A 168 -9.98 17.77 -0.50
N GLN A 169 -9.24 18.78 -0.06
CA GLN A 169 -8.06 19.21 -0.79
C GLN A 169 -6.99 18.11 -0.73
N PHE A 170 -6.42 17.77 -1.87
CA PHE A 170 -5.30 16.84 -1.96
C PHE A 170 -3.99 17.61 -2.11
N ASP A 171 -3.02 17.28 -1.27
CA ASP A 171 -1.63 17.67 -1.52
C ASP A 171 -0.99 16.68 -2.50
N VAL A 172 0.12 17.08 -3.12
CA VAL A 172 0.91 16.21 -3.99
C VAL A 172 2.35 16.20 -3.51
N LYS A 173 2.88 14.99 -3.32
CA LYS A 173 4.25 14.76 -2.87
C LYS A 173 4.96 13.79 -3.83
N ALA A 174 6.13 14.18 -4.30
CA ALA A 174 7.05 13.27 -4.96
C ALA A 174 8.11 12.79 -3.95
N THR A 175 8.30 11.48 -3.86
CA THR A 175 9.38 10.87 -3.08
C THR A 175 10.41 10.25 -4.03
N ASN A 176 11.69 10.45 -3.73
CA ASN A 176 12.79 9.78 -4.43
C ASN A 176 13.25 8.57 -3.61
N GLY A 177 12.32 7.76 -3.10
CA GLY A 177 12.64 6.67 -2.18
C GLY A 177 13.28 7.12 -0.86
N GLN A 178 12.95 8.32 -0.35
CA GLN A 178 13.22 8.69 1.04
C GLN A 178 11.90 8.71 1.83
N TRP A 179 11.70 7.65 2.59
CA TRP A 179 10.67 7.46 3.58
C TRP A 179 11.03 8.26 4.81
N SER A 180 10.34 9.39 5.00
CA SER A 180 10.27 10.00 6.31
C SER A 180 9.15 9.35 7.08
N VAL A 181 9.48 8.66 8.19
CA VAL A 181 8.49 8.36 9.22
C VAL A 181 7.81 9.69 9.58
N PRO A 182 6.47 9.81 9.54
CA PRO A 182 5.80 11.08 9.76
C PRO A 182 6.31 11.72 11.05
N ALA A 183 6.78 12.97 10.98
CA ALA A 183 7.38 13.68 12.11
C ALA A 183 6.41 13.94 13.29
N GLY A 184 5.17 13.42 13.22
CA GLY A 184 4.21 13.31 14.33
C GLY A 184 4.42 12.08 15.23
N LEU A 185 5.19 11.08 14.80
CA LEU A 185 5.75 10.08 15.71
C LEU A 185 6.93 10.72 16.42
N GLY A 186 6.62 11.54 17.42
CA GLY A 186 7.59 12.04 18.39
C GLY A 186 8.20 10.86 19.13
N ILE A 187 9.15 10.17 18.49
CA ILE A 187 10.22 9.49 19.19
C ILE A 187 10.97 10.64 19.87
N VAL A 188 10.51 11.01 21.05
CA VAL A 188 11.40 11.58 22.05
C VAL A 188 12.47 10.51 22.17
N GLN A 189 13.59 10.69 21.46
CA GLN A 189 14.84 10.09 21.87
C GLN A 189 15.03 10.61 23.29
N ALA A 190 14.50 9.87 24.25
CA ALA A 190 14.99 9.92 25.61
C ALA A 190 16.44 9.51 25.45
N GLY A 191 17.29 10.50 25.25
CA GLY A 191 18.72 10.31 25.22
C GLY A 191 19.04 9.50 26.45
N MET A 192 19.55 8.29 26.23
CA MET A 192 20.38 7.62 27.20
C MET A 192 21.58 8.53 27.41
N ALA A 193 21.38 9.57 28.22
CA ALA A 193 22.44 10.34 28.81
C ALA A 193 23.21 9.34 29.66
N GLN A 194 24.43 9.05 29.19
CA GLN A 194 25.43 8.36 29.99
C GLN A 194 25.50 9.01 31.36
N ASP A 195 25.54 8.16 32.39
CA ASP A 195 25.94 8.50 33.74
C ASP A 195 27.12 9.49 33.74
N GLN A 196 26.81 10.77 33.95
CA GLN A 196 27.71 11.68 34.62
C GLN A 196 27.05 12.09 35.92
N GLN A 197 27.49 11.45 36.99
CA GLN A 197 27.32 11.96 38.35
C GLN A 197 27.96 13.35 38.43
N GLN A 198 27.15 14.39 38.24
CA GLN A 198 27.53 15.75 38.58
C GLN A 198 26.59 16.23 39.68
N THR A 199 27.07 16.11 40.91
CA THR A 199 26.53 16.80 42.09
C THR A 199 26.48 18.30 41.82
N VAL A 200 25.28 18.87 41.69
CA VAL A 200 25.07 20.32 41.73
C VAL A 200 23.93 20.62 42.70
N SER A 201 24.24 21.54 43.60
CA SER A 201 23.46 22.06 44.72
C SER A 201 22.16 22.74 44.32
N GLU A 202 21.17 22.63 45.22
CA GLU A 202 19.93 23.39 45.27
C GLU A 202 20.20 24.91 45.29
N ASP A 203 19.77 25.63 44.25
CA ASP A 203 19.13 26.96 44.30
C ASP A 203 19.20 27.62 42.91
N THR A 204 18.15 27.46 42.09
CA THR A 204 17.79 28.47 41.08
C THR A 204 16.28 28.44 40.83
N ALA A 205 15.66 29.60 41.02
CA ALA A 205 14.26 29.87 40.77
C ALA A 205 13.88 29.62 39.31
N PHE A 206 12.71 29.03 39.10
CA PHE A 206 12.10 28.75 37.80
C PHE A 206 11.61 30.09 37.20
N ASP A 207 12.35 30.61 36.21
CA ASP A 207 11.92 31.78 35.43
C ASP A 207 11.05 31.30 34.27
N SER A 208 9.76 31.57 34.36
CA SER A 208 8.76 31.24 33.34
C SER A 208 8.66 32.37 32.31
N THR A 209 9.64 32.47 31.41
CA THR A 209 9.47 33.28 30.20
C THR A 209 8.55 32.54 29.22
N PRO A 210 7.49 33.18 28.69
CA PRO A 210 6.66 32.58 27.66
C PRO A 210 7.49 32.33 26.40
N LEU A 211 7.31 31.15 25.80
CA LEU A 211 7.85 30.85 24.48
C LEU A 211 7.30 31.86 23.47
N ASP A 212 8.19 32.45 22.69
CA ASP A 212 7.89 33.45 21.67
C ASP A 212 7.22 32.77 20.47
N ASP A 213 5.96 33.11 20.21
CA ASP A 213 5.12 32.54 19.13
C ASP A 213 5.76 32.69 17.73
N THR A 214 6.71 33.62 17.57
CA THR A 214 7.41 33.83 16.29
C THR A 214 8.36 32.70 15.89
N VAL A 215 8.89 31.93 16.85
CA VAL A 215 9.77 30.78 16.56
C VAL A 215 8.96 29.59 16.03
N VAL A 216 7.70 29.46 16.48
CA VAL A 216 6.78 28.41 16.02
C VAL A 216 6.30 28.68 14.61
N GLU A 217 5.98 29.94 14.27
CA GLU A 217 5.55 30.31 12.91
C GLU A 217 6.67 30.17 11.86
N GLN A 218 7.92 30.50 12.21
CA GLN A 218 9.05 30.31 11.28
C GLN A 218 9.35 28.83 11.02
N GLY A 219 9.29 27.98 12.05
CA GLY A 219 9.43 26.53 11.89
C GLY A 219 8.32 25.91 11.03
N LEU A 220 7.07 26.37 11.19
CA LEU A 220 5.94 25.92 10.37
C LEU A 220 6.08 26.33 8.90
N ALA A 221 6.57 27.53 8.62
CA ALA A 221 6.80 27.99 7.25
C ALA A 221 7.92 27.22 6.54
N GLU A 222 8.99 26.87 7.27
CA GLU A 222 10.09 26.05 6.74
C GLU A 222 9.62 24.62 6.43
N VAL A 223 8.86 24.00 7.35
CA VAL A 223 8.26 22.66 7.15
C VAL A 223 7.26 22.66 5.97
N GLN A 224 6.43 23.69 5.83
CA GLN A 224 5.52 23.82 4.68
C GLN A 224 6.26 24.00 3.34
N SER A 225 7.45 24.60 3.35
CA SER A 225 8.25 24.80 2.13
C SER A 225 8.97 23.54 1.67
N GLU A 226 9.43 22.69 2.59
CA GLU A 226 10.00 21.38 2.27
C GLU A 226 8.95 20.40 1.72
N PHE A 227 7.70 20.48 2.21
CA PHE A 227 6.60 19.59 1.78
C PHE A 227 6.09 19.84 0.36
N ARG A 228 6.34 21.02 -0.23
CA ARG A 228 6.07 21.30 -1.65
C ARG A 228 7.27 21.04 -2.56
N SER A 229 8.40 20.62 -2.00
CA SER A 229 9.60 20.39 -2.80
C SER A 229 9.47 19.07 -3.56
N TRP A 230 9.09 19.18 -4.84
CA TRP A 230 9.40 18.16 -5.83
C TRP A 230 10.92 18.13 -5.98
N GLY A 231 11.63 17.45 -5.07
CA GLY A 231 13.08 17.49 -5.01
C GLY A 231 13.69 17.04 -6.33
N ASN A 232 14.25 17.95 -7.15
CA ASN A 232 14.90 17.70 -8.44
C ASN A 232 14.30 16.59 -9.33
N VAL A 233 12.99 16.30 -9.25
CA VAL A 233 12.29 15.43 -10.19
C VAL A 233 12.03 16.28 -11.44
N THR A 234 13.10 16.58 -12.16
CA THR A 234 13.05 17.33 -13.44
C THR A 234 12.85 16.40 -14.62
N GLU A 235 12.36 15.18 -14.40
CA GLU A 235 12.06 14.26 -15.49
C GLU A 235 10.95 14.86 -16.34
N THR A 236 11.36 15.41 -17.47
CA THR A 236 10.48 15.62 -18.61
C THR A 236 10.00 14.26 -19.06
N VAL A 237 8.70 14.13 -19.34
CA VAL A 237 8.11 12.91 -19.90
C VAL A 237 8.84 12.62 -21.22
N GLU A 238 9.87 11.78 -21.19
CA GLU A 238 10.80 11.61 -22.31
C GLU A 238 10.03 11.22 -23.58
N LYS A 239 9.96 12.14 -24.54
CA LYS A 239 9.52 11.94 -25.95
C LYS A 239 8.31 11.03 -26.14
N ALA A 240 7.38 10.98 -25.18
CA ALA A 240 6.13 10.29 -25.38
C ALA A 240 5.29 11.12 -26.37
N ALA A 241 4.62 10.43 -27.30
CA ALA A 241 3.63 11.09 -28.13
C ALA A 241 2.57 11.77 -27.22
N PRO A 242 2.08 12.96 -27.57
CA PRO A 242 1.03 13.63 -26.83
C PRO A 242 -0.14 12.67 -26.54
N LYS A 243 -0.72 12.80 -25.35
CA LYS A 243 -1.85 11.99 -24.91
C LYS A 243 -2.99 12.91 -24.52
N ALA A 244 -4.09 12.81 -25.26
CA ALA A 244 -5.36 13.45 -24.92
C ALA A 244 -6.23 12.52 -24.06
N PHE A 245 -6.82 13.11 -23.02
CA PHE A 245 -7.85 12.54 -22.16
C PHE A 245 -9.19 13.21 -22.46
N TYR A 246 -10.32 12.65 -22.02
CA TYR A 246 -11.66 13.11 -22.43
C TYR A 246 -12.70 12.79 -21.33
N ASP A 247 -13.59 13.76 -21.07
CA ASP A 247 -14.52 13.87 -19.92
C ASP A 247 -15.54 12.72 -19.71
N TYR A 248 -15.54 11.68 -20.55
CA TYR A 248 -16.45 10.52 -20.40
C TYR A 248 -15.79 9.18 -20.69
N LYS A 249 -14.49 9.21 -20.93
CA LYS A 249 -13.70 8.05 -21.33
C LYS A 249 -12.59 7.76 -20.33
N HIS A 250 -12.09 8.79 -19.68
CA HIS A 250 -10.96 8.67 -18.78
C HIS A 250 -11.27 9.34 -17.45
N SER A 251 -10.76 8.72 -16.40
CA SER A 251 -10.81 9.16 -15.01
C SER A 251 -9.47 9.75 -14.59
N CYS A 252 -9.42 10.34 -13.39
CA CYS A 252 -8.16 10.77 -12.78
C CYS A 252 -7.19 9.58 -12.60
N VAL A 253 -7.69 8.38 -12.29
CA VAL A 253 -6.87 7.14 -12.20
C VAL A 253 -6.18 6.84 -13.52
N ASP A 254 -6.90 6.94 -14.65
CA ASP A 254 -6.31 6.65 -15.97
C ASP A 254 -5.13 7.57 -16.32
N VAL A 255 -5.17 8.82 -15.85
CA VAL A 255 -4.10 9.80 -16.05
C VAL A 255 -2.88 9.45 -15.19
N LEU A 256 -3.11 9.15 -13.90
CA LEU A 256 -2.07 8.78 -12.95
C LEU A 256 -1.38 7.46 -13.35
N ASP A 257 -2.16 6.45 -13.74
CA ASP A 257 -1.63 5.17 -14.24
C ASP A 257 -0.85 5.34 -15.55
N TRP A 258 -1.32 6.21 -16.44
CA TRP A 258 -0.62 6.50 -17.68
C TRP A 258 0.76 7.09 -17.41
N ILE A 259 0.86 8.11 -16.55
CA ILE A 259 2.15 8.75 -16.26
C ILE A 259 3.07 7.84 -15.45
N CYS A 260 2.53 7.05 -14.51
CA CYS A 260 3.31 6.11 -13.71
C CYS A 260 3.87 4.97 -14.55
N LYS A 261 3.06 4.39 -15.45
CA LYS A 261 3.51 3.39 -16.43
C LYS A 261 4.60 3.93 -17.36
N LYS A 262 4.57 5.21 -17.71
CA LYS A 262 5.59 5.85 -18.56
C LYS A 262 6.90 6.07 -17.84
N THR A 263 6.84 6.46 -16.57
CA THR A 263 8.01 6.76 -15.75
C THR A 263 8.50 5.58 -14.92
N GLN A 264 7.85 4.41 -15.04
CA GLN A 264 8.13 3.21 -14.24
C GLN A 264 8.08 3.49 -12.73
N SER A 265 7.14 4.34 -12.35
CA SER A 265 6.90 4.76 -10.98
C SER A 265 5.57 4.21 -10.50
N SER A 266 5.26 4.51 -9.24
CA SER A 266 4.03 4.14 -8.57
C SER A 266 3.39 5.36 -7.92
N TRP A 267 2.09 5.28 -7.70
CA TRP A 267 1.33 6.30 -7.00
C TRP A 267 0.31 5.70 -6.04
N TRP A 268 0.05 6.42 -4.95
CA TRP A 268 -0.98 6.06 -3.97
C TRP A 268 -1.42 7.27 -3.17
N VAL A 269 -2.36 7.08 -2.24
CA VAL A 269 -2.78 8.14 -1.31
C VAL A 269 -2.31 7.81 0.10
N GLU A 270 -1.61 8.77 0.71
CA GLU A 270 -1.31 8.77 2.14
C GLU A 270 -2.07 9.88 2.83
N TYR A 271 -2.09 9.82 4.15
CA TYR A 271 -2.66 10.87 4.96
C TYR A 271 -1.58 11.53 5.78
N ASN A 272 -1.51 12.84 5.70
CA ASN A 272 -0.59 13.63 6.49
C ASN A 272 -1.26 14.03 7.81
N SER A 273 -0.92 13.31 8.87
CA SER A 273 -1.41 13.59 10.23
C SER A 273 -1.11 14.99 10.76
N GLN A 274 -0.14 15.71 10.19
CA GLN A 274 0.20 17.07 10.63
C GLN A 274 -0.71 18.12 10.00
N THR A 275 -1.07 17.94 8.73
CA THR A 275 -1.89 18.88 7.97
C THR A 275 -3.36 18.46 7.92
N ASP A 276 -3.69 17.24 8.35
CA ASP A 276 -5.02 16.65 8.23
C ASP A 276 -5.49 16.59 6.76
N THR A 277 -4.55 16.43 5.82
CA THR A 277 -4.83 16.39 4.38
C THR A 277 -4.41 15.06 3.76
N PRO A 278 -5.23 14.47 2.88
CA PRO A 278 -4.77 13.40 2.02
C PRO A 278 -3.74 13.93 1.03
N THR A 279 -2.71 13.13 0.77
CA THR A 279 -1.59 13.45 -0.12
C THR A 279 -1.48 12.38 -1.19
N ILE A 280 -1.53 12.79 -2.45
CA ILE A 280 -1.18 11.92 -3.58
C ILE A 280 0.34 11.79 -3.61
N VAL A 281 0.82 10.58 -3.38
CA VAL A 281 2.24 10.26 -3.38
C VAL A 281 2.63 9.71 -4.74
N TYR A 282 3.71 10.23 -5.31
CA TYR A 282 4.38 9.74 -6.50
C TYR A 282 5.77 9.25 -6.09
N ASP A 283 6.13 8.00 -6.43
CA ASP A 283 7.44 7.44 -6.10
C ASP A 283 8.02 6.63 -7.26
N GLN A 284 9.25 6.97 -7.66
CA GLN A 284 9.99 6.22 -8.68
C GLN A 284 10.66 4.96 -8.12
N HIS A 285 10.91 4.97 -6.81
CA HIS A 285 11.64 3.94 -6.10
C HIS A 285 10.97 3.75 -4.74
N ILE A 286 9.81 3.08 -4.72
CA ILE A 286 9.07 2.80 -3.49
C ILE A 286 10.05 2.29 -2.44
N GLU A 287 10.35 3.12 -1.44
CA GLU A 287 11.24 2.69 -0.38
C GLU A 287 10.52 1.63 0.43
N GLN A 288 11.14 0.47 0.48
CA GLN A 288 10.59 -0.68 1.17
C GLN A 288 10.76 -0.45 2.67
N PRO A 289 9.68 -0.18 3.44
CA PRO A 289 9.82 -0.14 4.89
C PRO A 289 10.42 -1.46 5.35
N ARG A 290 11.50 -1.37 6.13
CA ARG A 290 12.19 -2.55 6.64
C ARG A 290 11.62 -2.89 7.99
N LEU A 291 10.97 -4.04 8.08
CA LEU A 291 10.52 -4.58 9.34
C LEU A 291 11.57 -5.54 9.90
N GLY A 292 12.13 -5.16 11.05
CA GLY A 292 12.91 -6.09 11.86
C GLY A 292 12.00 -7.16 12.46
N THR A 293 12.57 -8.31 12.82
CA THR A 293 11.86 -9.29 13.65
C THR A 293 12.56 -9.47 14.97
N ILE A 294 11.76 -9.53 16.04
CA ILE A 294 12.25 -9.73 17.40
C ILE A 294 11.58 -10.93 18.05
N GLY A 295 12.28 -11.55 19.00
CA GLY A 295 11.78 -12.66 19.78
C GLY A 295 10.61 -12.27 20.71
N LEU A 296 9.83 -13.26 21.13
CA LEU A 296 8.79 -13.06 22.15
C LEU A 296 9.43 -12.60 23.47
N GLY A 297 9.02 -11.43 23.96
CA GLY A 297 9.52 -10.85 25.21
C GLY A 297 10.73 -9.92 25.05
N GLU A 298 11.25 -9.76 23.83
CA GLU A 298 12.31 -8.79 23.55
C GLU A 298 11.73 -7.38 23.39
N SER A 299 12.50 -6.37 23.79
CA SER A 299 12.21 -4.97 23.49
C SER A 299 12.62 -4.67 22.05
N GLY A 300 11.78 -3.92 21.32
CA GLY A 300 12.10 -3.44 19.99
C GLY A 300 11.62 -2.01 19.77
N THR A 301 11.69 -1.59 18.53
CA THR A 301 11.22 -0.33 17.99
C THR A 301 9.84 -0.50 17.34
N ILE A 302 9.27 0.59 16.82
CA ILE A 302 8.01 0.55 16.07
C ILE A 302 8.16 -0.16 14.71
N GLU A 303 9.39 -0.24 14.21
CA GLU A 303 9.77 -0.91 12.95
C GLU A 303 10.00 -2.40 13.15
N ASP A 304 9.94 -2.90 14.39
CA ASP A 304 10.05 -4.33 14.66
C ASP A 304 8.69 -5.01 14.62
N SER A 305 8.70 -6.30 14.30
CA SER A 305 7.52 -7.17 14.32
C SER A 305 7.77 -8.40 15.20
N ARG A 306 6.80 -8.73 16.05
CA ARG A 306 6.79 -9.98 16.81
C ARG A 306 6.07 -11.04 16.02
N VAL A 307 6.85 -11.88 15.34
CA VAL A 307 6.34 -12.98 14.53
C VAL A 307 5.84 -14.11 15.42
N LEU A 308 4.57 -14.47 15.26
CA LEU A 308 3.91 -15.58 15.96
C LEU A 308 4.01 -16.88 15.17
N LYS A 309 3.93 -16.78 13.84
CA LYS A 309 4.00 -17.91 12.92
C LYS A 309 4.60 -17.45 11.59
N ASN A 310 5.60 -18.17 11.09
CA ASN A 310 6.14 -17.93 9.75
C ASN A 310 5.97 -19.20 8.91
N ASN A 311 4.91 -19.23 8.10
CA ASN A 311 4.66 -20.32 7.16
C ASN A 311 5.13 -19.99 5.74
N ALA A 312 5.77 -18.83 5.53
CA ALA A 312 5.95 -18.27 4.21
C ALA A 312 6.73 -19.22 3.30
N MET A 313 7.90 -19.69 3.73
CA MET A 313 8.74 -20.60 2.92
C MET A 313 8.08 -21.92 2.56
N PHE A 314 7.14 -22.42 3.37
CA PHE A 314 6.42 -23.65 3.07
C PHE A 314 5.34 -23.44 2.00
N GLN A 315 4.75 -22.24 1.97
CA GLN A 315 3.65 -21.88 1.07
C GLN A 315 4.15 -21.28 -0.25
N ILE A 316 5.28 -20.58 -0.22
CA ILE A 316 5.96 -20.06 -1.41
C ILE A 316 6.40 -21.25 -2.27
N SER A 317 5.80 -21.40 -3.45
CA SER A 317 6.25 -22.34 -4.50
C SER A 317 6.73 -21.52 -5.70
N PRO A 318 7.90 -20.87 -5.60
CA PRO A 318 8.26 -19.83 -6.55
C PRO A 318 8.67 -20.44 -7.88
N GLN A 319 8.08 -19.93 -8.96
CA GLN A 319 8.59 -20.19 -10.29
C GLN A 319 9.93 -19.47 -10.43
N HIS A 320 11.00 -20.22 -10.65
CA HIS A 320 12.35 -19.65 -10.76
C HIS A 320 12.80 -19.44 -12.22
N THR A 321 12.07 -19.95 -13.21
CA THR A 321 12.39 -19.80 -14.64
C THR A 321 11.15 -19.51 -15.48
N LEU A 322 11.28 -18.62 -16.46
CA LEU A 322 10.24 -18.33 -17.45
C LEU A 322 10.85 -18.10 -18.84
N GLY A 323 10.24 -18.73 -19.84
CA GLY A 323 10.49 -18.46 -21.25
C GLY A 323 9.43 -17.54 -21.84
N VAL A 324 9.83 -16.65 -22.73
CA VAL A 324 8.94 -15.83 -23.55
C VAL A 324 9.28 -16.00 -25.02
N ARG A 325 8.25 -16.13 -25.86
CA ARG A 325 8.35 -16.25 -27.32
C ARG A 325 7.55 -15.16 -28.01
N GLY A 326 8.17 -14.46 -28.95
CA GLY A 326 7.49 -13.54 -29.85
C GLY A 326 6.36 -14.21 -30.61
N GLU A 327 5.24 -13.51 -30.76
CA GLU A 327 4.15 -13.81 -31.65
C GLU A 327 4.24 -12.84 -32.82
N GLN A 328 3.96 -13.32 -34.03
CA GLN A 328 3.79 -12.41 -35.16
C GLN A 328 2.49 -11.64 -34.94
N SER A 329 2.59 -10.35 -34.63
CA SER A 329 1.42 -9.48 -34.70
C SER A 329 0.87 -9.56 -36.13
N LYS A 330 -0.39 -9.99 -36.26
CA LYS A 330 -1.11 -9.96 -37.53
C LYS A 330 -1.51 -8.53 -37.90
N GLU A 331 -0.62 -7.56 -37.72
CA GLU A 331 -0.86 -6.20 -38.22
C GLU A 331 -0.68 -6.22 -39.73
N ARG A 332 -1.80 -6.51 -40.41
CA ARG A 332 -1.94 -6.25 -41.84
C ARG A 332 -2.38 -4.79 -41.96
N GLU A 333 -1.53 -3.94 -42.50
CA GLU A 333 -1.98 -2.68 -43.10
C GLU A 333 -3.05 -3.04 -44.14
N VAL A 334 -4.33 -2.86 -43.80
CA VAL A 334 -5.44 -2.99 -44.74
C VAL A 334 -5.41 -1.75 -45.62
N THR A 335 -4.62 -1.80 -46.69
CA THR A 335 -4.49 -0.70 -47.67
C THR A 335 -5.29 -0.93 -48.96
N SER A 336 -6.21 -1.90 -49.02
CA SER A 336 -7.03 -2.10 -50.24
C SER A 336 -8.42 -2.68 -49.97
N ASP A 337 -9.43 -2.08 -50.61
CA ASP A 337 -10.88 -2.33 -50.58
C ASP A 337 -11.35 -3.74 -51.04
N GLU A 338 -10.47 -4.75 -51.11
CA GLU A 338 -10.88 -6.10 -51.53
C GLU A 338 -10.94 -7.09 -50.35
N PRO A 339 -12.08 -7.75 -50.12
CA PRO A 339 -12.25 -8.76 -49.09
C PRO A 339 -11.56 -10.07 -49.52
N THR A 340 -10.24 -10.14 -49.34
CA THR A 340 -9.50 -11.40 -49.49
C THR A 340 -9.61 -12.21 -48.20
N PHE A 341 -10.16 -13.43 -48.31
CA PHE A 341 -10.18 -14.41 -47.24
C PHE A 341 -8.75 -14.59 -46.68
N PRO A 342 -8.56 -14.56 -45.35
CA PRO A 342 -7.24 -14.67 -44.76
C PRO A 342 -6.71 -16.08 -44.93
N ASN A 343 -5.89 -16.30 -45.96
CA ASN A 343 -4.97 -17.42 -45.97
C ASN A 343 -3.91 -17.14 -44.89
N ASN A 344 -3.99 -17.90 -43.78
CA ASN A 344 -3.07 -17.86 -42.63
C ASN A 344 -1.66 -18.38 -42.98
N ALA A 345 -1.15 -18.12 -44.19
CA ALA A 345 0.18 -18.54 -44.59
C ALA A 345 1.22 -17.70 -43.85
N ILE A 346 1.79 -18.26 -42.79
CA ILE A 346 2.98 -17.74 -42.12
C ILE A 346 4.08 -17.66 -43.18
N ALA A 347 4.66 -16.47 -43.38
CA ALA A 347 5.77 -16.31 -44.30
C ALA A 347 6.95 -17.17 -43.81
N VAL A 348 7.26 -18.22 -44.58
CA VAL A 348 8.41 -19.10 -44.35
C VAL A 348 9.66 -18.23 -44.29
N GLY A 349 10.44 -18.37 -43.20
CA GLY A 349 11.66 -17.58 -42.97
C GLY A 349 11.48 -16.40 -42.01
N THR A 350 10.31 -16.21 -41.40
CA THR A 350 10.20 -15.19 -40.34
C THR A 350 10.84 -15.68 -39.05
N THR A 351 11.71 -14.87 -38.47
CA THR A 351 12.32 -15.09 -37.16
C THR A 351 11.53 -14.44 -36.04
N ILE A 352 11.31 -15.14 -34.93
CA ILE A 352 10.73 -14.58 -33.70
C ILE A 352 11.75 -14.59 -32.55
N PRO A 353 11.73 -13.60 -31.64
CA PRO A 353 12.59 -13.62 -30.47
C PRO A 353 12.12 -14.67 -29.46
N GLU A 354 13.05 -15.45 -28.93
CA GLU A 354 12.85 -16.31 -27.76
C GLU A 354 13.85 -15.88 -26.67
N VAL A 355 13.36 -15.67 -25.45
CA VAL A 355 14.18 -15.33 -24.29
C VAL A 355 13.76 -16.18 -23.11
N VAL A 356 14.73 -16.76 -22.39
CA VAL A 356 14.53 -17.47 -21.14
C VAL A 356 15.24 -16.70 -20.03
N VAL A 357 14.48 -16.35 -19.00
CA VAL A 357 14.97 -15.69 -17.79
C VAL A 357 14.84 -16.63 -16.60
N GLU A 358 15.73 -16.47 -15.63
CA GLU A 358 15.69 -17.20 -14.37
C GLU A 358 16.05 -16.30 -13.18
N HIS A 359 15.51 -16.61 -12.01
CA HIS A 359 15.87 -15.98 -10.76
C HIS A 359 17.05 -16.74 -10.14
N GLY A 360 18.22 -16.10 -10.07
CA GLY A 360 19.47 -16.77 -9.70
C GLY A 360 19.40 -17.55 -8.39
N ALA A 361 19.08 -16.88 -7.27
CA ALA A 361 19.09 -17.51 -5.95
C ALA A 361 18.06 -18.64 -5.78
N LEU A 362 16.86 -18.50 -6.36
CA LEU A 362 15.84 -19.54 -6.33
C LEU A 362 16.21 -20.74 -7.19
N ALA A 363 16.76 -20.50 -8.39
CA ALA A 363 17.23 -21.57 -9.27
C ALA A 363 18.39 -22.37 -8.65
N ASP A 364 19.31 -21.70 -7.96
CA ASP A 364 20.43 -22.32 -7.23
C ASP A 364 19.92 -23.22 -6.08
N ARG A 365 18.89 -22.77 -5.36
CA ARG A 365 18.26 -23.56 -4.27
C ARG A 365 17.43 -24.73 -4.80
N ALA A 366 16.75 -24.56 -5.93
CA ALA A 366 15.91 -25.60 -6.54
C ALA A 366 16.70 -26.69 -7.29
N GLY A 367 18.00 -26.49 -7.54
CA GLY A 367 18.82 -27.46 -8.28
C GLY A 367 18.67 -27.40 -9.81
N SER A 368 18.22 -26.26 -10.34
CA SER A 368 18.40 -25.80 -11.74
C SER A 368 17.83 -26.61 -12.91
N ASN A 369 17.02 -27.65 -12.69
CA ASN A 369 16.65 -28.61 -13.75
C ASN A 369 15.25 -28.47 -14.36
N ASP A 370 14.45 -27.48 -13.97
CA ASP A 370 13.11 -27.35 -14.54
C ASP A 370 13.15 -26.77 -15.96
N ALA A 371 12.40 -27.39 -16.86
CA ALA A 371 12.19 -26.85 -18.20
C ALA A 371 11.36 -25.56 -18.08
N PRO A 372 11.79 -24.45 -18.72
CA PRO A 372 11.06 -23.19 -18.62
C PRO A 372 9.68 -23.32 -19.27
N GLU A 373 8.65 -22.83 -18.60
CA GLU A 373 7.35 -22.59 -19.22
C GLU A 373 7.47 -21.45 -20.22
N PHE A 374 6.95 -21.62 -21.45
CA PHE A 374 6.99 -20.57 -22.47
C PHE A 374 5.65 -19.85 -22.62
N VAL A 375 5.67 -18.52 -22.53
CA VAL A 375 4.50 -17.66 -22.76
C VAL A 375 4.70 -16.82 -24.02
N LYS A 376 3.63 -16.61 -24.79
CA LYS A 376 3.66 -15.78 -25.99
C LYS A 376 3.68 -14.28 -25.67
N THR A 377 4.29 -13.46 -26.53
CA THR A 377 4.33 -11.99 -26.42
C THR A 377 4.40 -11.32 -27.79
N ASP A 378 3.92 -10.09 -27.93
CA ASP A 378 4.05 -9.32 -29.17
C ASP A 378 5.40 -8.58 -29.31
N ALA A 379 6.44 -9.03 -28.60
CA ALA A 379 7.71 -8.33 -28.56
C ALA A 379 8.42 -8.47 -29.92
N PRO A 380 8.75 -7.36 -30.62
CA PRO A 380 9.31 -7.40 -31.96
C PRO A 380 10.83 -7.65 -31.97
N SER A 381 11.50 -7.61 -30.82
CA SER A 381 12.95 -7.73 -30.71
C SER A 381 13.38 -8.47 -29.45
N LEU A 382 14.59 -9.01 -29.43
CA LEU A 382 15.17 -9.68 -28.26
C LEU A 382 15.22 -8.77 -27.03
N LYS A 383 15.53 -7.48 -27.20
CA LYS A 383 15.62 -6.54 -26.07
C LYS A 383 14.25 -6.34 -25.41
N VAL A 384 13.20 -6.16 -26.22
CA VAL A 384 11.83 -6.01 -25.71
C VAL A 384 11.34 -7.33 -25.10
N ALA A 385 11.65 -8.47 -25.73
CA ALA A 385 11.28 -9.78 -25.22
C ALA A 385 12.00 -10.09 -23.88
N GLU A 386 13.26 -9.67 -23.72
CA GLU A 386 14.03 -9.82 -22.48
C GLU A 386 13.42 -9.02 -21.33
N GLN A 387 13.11 -7.75 -21.56
CA GLN A 387 12.46 -6.90 -20.55
C GLN A 387 11.08 -7.46 -20.16
N GLU A 388 10.30 -7.90 -21.15
CA GLU A 388 8.99 -8.51 -20.93
C GLU A 388 9.09 -9.85 -20.18
N ALA A 389 10.09 -10.67 -20.51
CA ALA A 389 10.34 -11.93 -19.81
C ALA A 389 10.71 -11.69 -18.35
N LYS A 390 11.62 -10.75 -18.07
CA LYS A 390 11.97 -10.35 -16.70
C LYS A 390 10.73 -9.86 -15.94
N ARG A 391 9.97 -8.93 -16.53
CA ARG A 391 8.75 -8.38 -15.92
C ARG A 391 7.72 -9.46 -15.60
N ARG A 392 7.48 -10.39 -16.53
CA ARG A 392 6.54 -11.50 -16.30
C ARG A 392 7.03 -12.48 -15.25
N LEU A 393 8.32 -12.81 -15.24
CA LEU A 393 8.88 -13.68 -14.20
C LEU A 393 8.77 -13.00 -12.83
N LYS A 394 9.12 -11.71 -12.71
CA LYS A 394 8.93 -10.94 -11.48
C LYS A 394 7.46 -10.99 -11.02
N ASN A 395 6.52 -10.62 -11.89
CA ASN A 395 5.09 -10.64 -11.55
C ASN A 395 4.59 -12.04 -11.15
N ARG A 396 5.17 -13.11 -11.69
CA ARG A 396 4.85 -14.48 -11.27
C ARG A 396 5.47 -14.81 -9.91
N ILE A 397 6.68 -14.36 -9.63
CA ILE A 397 7.29 -14.53 -8.30
C ILE A 397 6.45 -13.76 -7.28
N ASP A 398 6.12 -12.50 -7.54
CA ASP A 398 5.30 -11.67 -6.67
C ASP A 398 3.88 -12.27 -6.50
N GLY A 399 3.22 -12.68 -7.60
CA GLY A 399 1.82 -13.09 -7.59
C GLY A 399 1.52 -14.57 -7.29
N THR A 400 2.46 -15.49 -7.51
CA THR A 400 2.21 -16.95 -7.40
C THR A 400 2.66 -17.51 -6.04
N THR A 401 3.16 -16.67 -5.12
CA THR A 401 3.95 -17.18 -3.98
C THR A 401 3.54 -16.70 -2.61
N GLY A 402 2.39 -16.04 -2.41
CA GLY A 402 2.02 -15.41 -1.13
C GLY A 402 2.08 -16.35 0.09
N GLY A 403 3.24 -16.43 0.71
CA GLY A 403 3.47 -17.10 1.96
C GLY A 403 2.98 -16.22 3.10
N GLU A 404 2.51 -16.83 4.18
CA GLU A 404 1.89 -16.10 5.29
C GLU A 404 2.82 -16.03 6.50
N ILE A 405 3.06 -14.81 6.97
CA ILE A 405 3.62 -14.51 8.29
C ILE A 405 2.50 -13.93 9.14
N ILE A 406 2.24 -14.54 10.29
CA ILE A 406 1.31 -14.03 11.30
C ILE A 406 2.15 -13.39 12.40
N SER A 407 1.86 -12.13 12.72
CA SER A 407 2.54 -11.36 13.75
C SER A 407 1.54 -10.72 14.72
N MET A 408 2.04 -10.25 15.86
CA MET A 408 1.32 -9.29 16.70
C MET A 408 1.00 -8.00 15.91
N PRO A 409 0.10 -7.13 16.39
CA PRO A 409 -0.24 -5.88 15.71
C PRO A 409 1.01 -5.08 15.29
N THR A 410 1.25 -5.04 13.97
CA THR A 410 2.43 -4.43 13.33
C THR A 410 1.93 -3.35 12.37
N PRO A 411 1.53 -2.16 12.86
CA PRO A 411 0.81 -1.17 12.05
C PRO A 411 1.65 -0.51 10.96
N LEU A 412 2.98 -0.63 11.00
CA LEU A 412 3.87 -0.15 9.93
C LEU A 412 4.04 -1.15 8.79
N ALA A 413 3.50 -2.37 8.92
CA ALA A 413 3.50 -3.33 7.83
C ALA A 413 2.62 -2.82 6.69
N ARG A 414 3.20 -2.78 5.48
CA ARG A 414 2.49 -2.42 4.26
C ARG A 414 3.13 -3.11 3.05
N PRO A 415 2.41 -3.23 1.93
CA PRO A 415 2.99 -3.75 0.70
C PRO A 415 4.20 -2.95 0.22
N TYR A 416 5.04 -3.62 -0.56
CA TYR A 416 6.40 -3.21 -0.94
C TYR A 416 7.39 -3.13 0.22
N GLY A 417 6.95 -3.22 1.47
CA GLY A 417 7.85 -3.42 2.60
C GLY A 417 8.64 -4.72 2.50
N ILE A 418 9.74 -4.78 3.25
CA ILE A 418 10.45 -6.03 3.46
C ILE A 418 10.38 -6.43 4.93
N ILE A 419 10.35 -7.72 5.18
CA ILE A 419 10.45 -8.29 6.52
C ILE A 419 11.54 -9.35 6.52
N GLU A 420 12.50 -9.22 7.43
CA GLU A 420 13.54 -10.23 7.63
C GLU A 420 13.10 -11.17 8.75
N ALA A 421 12.69 -12.38 8.39
CA ALA A 421 12.17 -13.34 9.36
C ALA A 421 12.84 -14.71 9.23
N GLN A 422 13.11 -15.35 10.37
CA GLN A 422 13.53 -16.75 10.39
C GLN A 422 12.38 -17.64 9.90
N PRO A 423 12.64 -18.58 8.97
CA PRO A 423 11.63 -19.53 8.55
C PRO A 423 11.25 -20.44 9.72
N ALA A 424 9.96 -20.72 9.90
CA ALA A 424 9.48 -21.70 10.87
C ALA A 424 8.95 -22.94 10.15
N CYS A 425 9.38 -24.13 10.58
CA CYS A 425 8.84 -25.40 10.09
C CYS A 425 8.05 -26.07 11.21
N ASN A 426 6.74 -26.28 11.03
CA ASN A 426 5.86 -26.89 12.03
C ASN A 426 5.93 -26.22 13.42
N GLY A 427 5.99 -24.88 13.45
CA GLY A 427 6.05 -24.11 14.69
C GLY A 427 7.39 -24.21 15.45
N ARG A 428 8.41 -24.81 14.84
CA ARG A 428 9.79 -24.76 15.34
C ARG A 428 10.56 -23.68 14.58
N LEU A 429 11.07 -22.71 15.33
CA LEU A 429 12.11 -21.80 14.88
C LEU A 429 13.44 -22.54 15.01
N ASP A 430 14.13 -22.71 13.89
CA ASP A 430 15.49 -23.26 13.89
C ASP A 430 16.47 -22.07 13.88
N THR A 431 17.13 -21.85 15.03
CA THR A 431 18.06 -20.73 15.20
C THR A 431 19.31 -20.85 14.33
N ASP A 432 19.59 -22.05 13.81
CA ASP A 432 20.73 -22.29 12.91
C ASP A 432 20.42 -21.91 11.46
N VAL A 433 19.14 -21.65 11.13
CA VAL A 433 18.72 -21.23 9.80
C VAL A 433 18.75 -19.70 9.71
N PRO A 434 19.50 -19.12 8.75
CA PRO A 434 19.55 -17.67 8.59
C PRO A 434 18.16 -17.11 8.22
N SER A 435 17.90 -15.87 8.64
CA SER A 435 16.70 -15.13 8.23
C SER A 435 16.60 -15.03 6.72
N VAL A 436 15.36 -15.02 6.23
CA VAL A 436 15.04 -14.78 4.83
C VAL A 436 14.36 -13.42 4.74
N THR A 437 14.73 -12.63 3.74
CA THR A 437 14.07 -11.38 3.42
C THR A 437 12.87 -11.67 2.52
N TYR A 438 11.69 -11.28 2.99
CA TYR A 438 10.45 -11.40 2.24
C TYR A 438 9.95 -10.02 1.84
N GLU A 439 9.44 -9.89 0.61
CA GLU A 439 8.71 -8.70 0.17
C GLU A 439 7.24 -8.85 0.56
N ILE A 440 6.66 -7.82 1.16
CA ILE A 440 5.27 -7.78 1.59
C ILE A 440 4.39 -7.48 0.38
N GLU A 441 3.43 -8.36 0.12
CA GLU A 441 2.45 -8.26 -0.98
C GLU A 441 1.12 -7.71 -0.49
N GLU A 442 0.68 -8.15 0.69
CA GLU A 442 -0.59 -7.76 1.28
C GLU A 442 -0.48 -7.83 2.80
N VAL A 443 -1.12 -6.88 3.47
CA VAL A 443 -1.20 -6.84 4.93
C VAL A 443 -2.66 -6.83 5.34
N VAL A 444 -3.03 -7.73 6.25
CA VAL A 444 -4.37 -7.77 6.84
C VAL A 444 -4.24 -7.63 8.35
N HIS A 445 -4.67 -6.49 8.89
CA HIS A 445 -4.82 -6.30 10.32
C HIS A 445 -6.19 -6.83 10.75
N LYS A 446 -6.20 -7.79 11.67
CA LYS A 446 -7.43 -8.33 12.27
C LYS A 446 -7.44 -8.03 13.75
N VAL A 447 -8.44 -7.27 14.19
CA VAL A 447 -8.69 -6.98 15.61
C VAL A 447 -9.89 -7.79 16.06
N VAL A 448 -9.62 -8.73 16.96
CA VAL A 448 -10.59 -9.65 17.56
C VAL A 448 -10.52 -9.50 19.07
N SER A 449 -11.65 -9.56 19.76
CA SER A 449 -11.63 -9.66 21.23
C SER A 449 -11.27 -11.09 21.60
N PRO A 450 -10.35 -11.29 22.56
CA PRO A 450 -10.24 -12.60 23.19
C PRO A 450 -11.59 -12.93 23.84
N THR A 451 -12.19 -14.05 23.44
CA THR A 451 -13.35 -14.63 24.14
C THR A 451 -12.88 -15.76 25.04
N VAL A 452 -13.63 -16.06 26.10
CA VAL A 452 -13.28 -17.14 27.03
C VAL A 452 -13.22 -18.46 26.25
N GLY A 453 -12.01 -19.00 26.04
CA GLY A 453 -11.78 -20.24 25.31
C GLY A 453 -11.35 -20.07 23.85
N ASN A 454 -11.19 -18.84 23.34
CA ASN A 454 -10.53 -18.58 22.07
C ASN A 454 -9.28 -17.72 22.30
N ASP A 455 -8.11 -18.27 21.94
CA ASP A 455 -6.81 -17.59 22.03
C ASP A 455 -6.56 -16.63 20.84
N ASP A 456 -7.60 -16.35 20.04
CA ASP A 456 -7.56 -15.31 19.03
C ASP A 456 -7.33 -13.94 19.67
N HIS A 457 -6.17 -13.39 19.37
CA HIS A 457 -5.74 -12.06 19.74
C HIS A 457 -5.62 -11.20 18.48
N PRO A 458 -5.63 -9.86 18.61
CA PRO A 458 -5.32 -8.97 17.52
C PRO A 458 -4.01 -9.38 16.84
N LYS A 459 -4.00 -9.45 15.52
CA LYS A 459 -2.89 -9.98 14.74
C LYS A 459 -2.78 -9.28 13.39
N THR A 460 -1.58 -9.28 12.84
CA THR A 460 -1.30 -8.80 11.48
C THR A 460 -0.88 -10.00 10.63
N LEU A 461 -1.64 -10.29 9.59
CA LEU A 461 -1.32 -11.29 8.59
C LEU A 461 -0.57 -10.58 7.47
N ILE A 462 0.65 -11.00 7.23
CA ILE A 462 1.54 -10.46 6.20
C ILE A 462 1.66 -11.54 5.13
N ARG A 463 1.03 -11.32 3.98
CA ARG A 463 1.30 -12.13 2.79
C ARG A 463 2.54 -11.59 2.12
N CYS A 464 3.46 -12.49 1.82
CA CYS A 464 4.78 -12.11 1.36
C CYS A 464 5.34 -13.10 0.34
N GLY A 465 6.13 -12.58 -0.58
CA GLY A 465 6.92 -13.35 -1.54
C GLY A 465 8.40 -13.32 -1.16
N VAL A 466 9.22 -14.10 -1.86
CA VAL A 466 10.67 -13.90 -1.81
C VAL A 466 10.98 -12.60 -2.54
N GLU A 467 11.73 -11.70 -1.91
CA GLU A 467 12.17 -10.46 -2.55
C GLU A 467 12.84 -10.75 -3.89
N CYS A 468 12.38 -10.08 -4.96
CA CYS A 468 12.88 -10.26 -6.30
C CYS A 468 13.00 -8.91 -7.02
N THR A 469 14.22 -8.42 -7.15
CA THR A 469 14.52 -7.24 -7.97
C THR A 469 14.75 -7.63 -9.43
N MET A 470 14.69 -6.65 -10.33
CA MET A 470 14.98 -6.89 -11.76
C MET A 470 16.43 -7.32 -12.03
N ASP A 471 17.34 -7.03 -11.08
CA ASP A 471 18.75 -7.39 -11.14
C ASP A 471 19.00 -8.83 -10.67
N ASP A 472 18.10 -9.39 -9.85
CA ASP A 472 18.13 -10.81 -9.46
C ASP A 472 17.77 -11.75 -10.62
N LEU A 473 17.12 -11.20 -11.64
CA LEU A 473 16.70 -11.92 -12.85
C LEU A 473 17.82 -11.93 -13.90
N ARG A 474 18.28 -13.13 -14.24
CA ARG A 474 19.36 -13.38 -15.20
C ARG A 474 18.80 -13.97 -16.49
N VAL A 475 19.40 -13.63 -17.62
CA VAL A 475 19.05 -14.22 -18.91
C VAL A 475 19.82 -15.52 -19.09
N LYS A 476 19.10 -16.64 -19.07
CA LYS A 476 19.68 -17.98 -19.29
C LYS A 476 19.99 -18.24 -20.76
N GLY A 477 19.13 -17.74 -21.64
CA GLY A 477 19.29 -17.87 -23.09
C GLY A 477 18.44 -16.86 -23.84
N LYS A 478 18.94 -16.41 -25.00
CA LYS A 478 18.19 -15.57 -25.93
C LYS A 478 18.60 -15.87 -27.37
N GLN A 479 17.63 -16.05 -28.25
CA GLN A 479 17.87 -16.40 -29.65
C GLN A 479 16.72 -15.95 -30.56
N MET A 480 17.01 -15.75 -31.84
CA MET A 480 15.99 -15.61 -32.87
C MET A 480 15.69 -17.00 -33.45
N ILE A 481 14.43 -17.43 -33.40
CA ILE A 481 14.00 -18.73 -33.91
C ILE A 481 13.32 -18.54 -35.25
N GLU A 482 13.82 -19.20 -36.28
CA GLU A 482 13.12 -19.31 -37.56
C GLU A 482 11.88 -20.19 -37.40
N MET A 483 10.71 -19.63 -37.72
CA MET A 483 9.49 -20.42 -37.80
C MET A 483 9.58 -21.36 -39.01
N LYS A 484 9.65 -22.66 -38.74
CA LYS A 484 9.40 -23.66 -39.78
C LYS A 484 7.92 -23.53 -40.16
N GLY A 485 7.65 -23.07 -41.38
CA GLY A 485 6.29 -23.11 -41.90
C GLY A 485 5.75 -24.53 -41.76
N ASN A 486 4.54 -24.69 -41.23
CA ASN A 486 3.84 -25.96 -41.25
C ASN A 486 3.69 -26.34 -42.73
N GLY A 487 4.63 -27.12 -43.25
CA GLY A 487 4.49 -27.76 -44.55
C GLY A 487 3.38 -28.79 -44.41
N GLU A 488 2.18 -28.43 -44.86
CA GLU A 488 1.14 -29.39 -45.20
C GLU A 488 1.54 -30.24 -46.41
#